data_AF-A0A3T0W4W0-F1
#
_entry.id   AF-A0A3T0W4W0-F1
#
_cell.length_a   1.000
_cell.length_b   1.000
_cell.length_c   1.000
_cell.angle_alpha   90.00
_cell.angle_beta   90.00
_cell.angle_gamma   90.00
#
_symmetry.space_group_name_H-M   'P 1'
#
loop_
_entity.id
_entity.type
_entity.pdbx_description
1 polymer ?
#
loop_
_entity_poly.entity_id
_entity_poly.type
_entity_poly.pdbx_seq_one_letter_code
_entity_poly.pdbx_strand_id
1 'polypeptide(L)'
;MSRLLITVFFIVLSFQVYSGGSYFPVKIVEIGNNEDEFKLVAEVVGIFNYDSSGCKAITITGNYDAEKWKSYVNLISLNIHLESLHILEQTSQSQRTINFGYIGAGLKKYGECVYKSKGLFHSEQGVFSIYTRI
;
A
#
# COMPACT_ATOMS: atom_id res chain seq x y z
N MET A 1 37.15 -37.39 -32.30
CA MET A 1 37.51 -36.50 -31.17
C MET A 1 37.61 -35.09 -31.77
N SER A 2 36.77 -34.11 -31.46
CA SER A 2 36.36 -33.70 -30.12
C SER A 2 35.10 -32.83 -30.16
N ARG A 3 34.14 -33.13 -29.26
CA ARG A 3 33.34 -32.22 -28.41
C ARG A 3 32.65 -31.06 -29.15
N LEU A 4 31.36 -31.09 -29.50
CA LEU A 4 30.13 -31.22 -28.68
C LEU A 4 30.18 -30.52 -27.30
N LEU A 5 29.15 -29.69 -27.05
CA LEU A 5 28.78 -28.95 -25.82
C LEU A 5 29.51 -27.63 -25.52
N ILE A 6 28.83 -26.51 -25.81
CA ILE A 6 28.60 -25.37 -24.88
C ILE A 6 27.26 -24.73 -25.33
N THR A 7 26.12 -25.42 -25.22
CA THR A 7 25.17 -25.38 -24.10
C THR A 7 25.06 -24.02 -23.41
N VAL A 8 24.01 -23.29 -23.80
CA VAL A 8 23.18 -22.42 -22.97
C VAL A 8 23.94 -21.35 -22.17
N PHE A 9 24.18 -20.22 -22.81
CA PHE A 9 24.37 -18.95 -22.08
C PHE A 9 23.03 -18.65 -21.39
N PHE A 10 22.93 -19.06 -20.12
CA PHE A 10 21.88 -18.68 -19.19
C PHE A 10 21.88 -17.15 -19.10
N ILE A 11 21.09 -16.50 -19.94
CA ILE A 11 20.64 -15.13 -19.70
C ILE A 11 19.75 -15.23 -18.47
N VAL A 12 20.38 -15.12 -17.30
CA VAL A 12 19.70 -14.75 -16.07
C VAL A 12 19.27 -13.30 -16.30
N LEU A 13 18.15 -13.12 -17.01
CA LEU A 13 17.31 -11.95 -16.87
C LEU A 13 16.86 -12.00 -15.42
N SER A 14 17.65 -11.37 -14.56
CA SER A 14 17.21 -10.90 -13.26
C SER A 14 16.05 -9.99 -13.56
N PHE A 15 14.84 -10.55 -13.67
CA PHE A 15 13.61 -9.80 -13.55
C PHE A 15 13.72 -9.17 -12.17
N GLN A 16 14.18 -7.92 -12.14
CA GLN A 16 13.94 -7.04 -11.02
C GLN A 16 12.43 -6.90 -10.99
N VAL A 17 11.79 -7.80 -10.24
CA VAL A 17 10.41 -7.62 -9.82
C VAL A 17 10.46 -6.29 -9.10
N TYR A 18 10.01 -5.24 -9.78
CA TYR A 18 9.76 -3.94 -9.17
C TYR A 18 8.62 -4.20 -8.18
N SER A 19 8.96 -4.67 -6.99
CA SER A 19 8.15 -4.47 -5.79
C SER A 19 8.24 -2.97 -5.46
N GLY A 20 7.75 -2.14 -6.39
CA GLY A 20 7.81 -0.70 -6.33
C GLY A 20 6.78 -0.21 -5.31
N GLY A 21 7.16 0.77 -4.51
CA GLY A 21 6.25 1.45 -3.60
C GLY A 21 6.59 2.93 -3.58
N SER A 22 5.61 3.74 -3.21
CA SER A 22 5.84 5.15 -2.95
C SER A 22 4.92 5.63 -1.85
N TYR A 23 5.16 6.85 -1.41
CA TYR A 23 4.31 7.55 -0.46
C TYR A 23 4.22 9.02 -0.84
N PHE A 24 3.19 9.65 -0.33
CA PHE A 24 2.90 11.06 -0.52
C PHE A 24 2.29 11.62 0.76
N PRO A 25 2.52 12.90 1.07
CA PRO A 25 1.98 13.49 2.29
C PRO A 25 0.48 13.72 2.13
N VAL A 26 -0.28 13.42 3.18
CA VAL A 26 -1.73 13.62 3.23
C VAL A 26 -2.17 14.19 4.57
N LYS A 27 -3.34 14.84 4.57
CA LYS A 27 -4.12 15.10 5.78
C LYS A 27 -5.34 14.20 5.82
N ILE A 28 -5.58 13.58 6.97
CA ILE A 28 -6.72 12.66 7.15
C ILE A 28 -7.96 13.46 7.52
N VAL A 29 -8.89 13.60 6.58
CA VAL A 29 -10.11 14.42 6.72
C VAL A 29 -11.23 13.64 7.40
N GLU A 30 -11.43 12.38 6.99
CA GLU A 30 -12.44 11.49 7.56
C GLU A 30 -11.83 10.10 7.69
N ILE A 31 -12.02 9.47 8.84
CA ILE A 31 -11.72 8.06 9.03
C ILE A 31 -12.85 7.42 9.83
N GLY A 32 -13.29 6.26 9.35
CA GLY A 32 -14.20 5.37 10.06
C GLY A 32 -13.75 3.94 9.87
N ASN A 33 -13.77 3.17 10.94
CA ASN A 33 -13.39 1.77 10.96
C ASN A 33 -14.38 0.94 11.77
N ASN A 34 -14.46 -0.33 11.44
CA ASN A 34 -15.20 -1.33 12.19
C ASN A 34 -14.37 -2.61 12.17
N GLU A 35 -13.79 -2.97 13.32
CA GLU A 35 -12.87 -4.09 13.45
C GLU A 35 -11.71 -3.97 12.44
N ASP A 36 -11.70 -4.82 11.41
CA ASP A 36 -10.67 -4.91 10.40
C ASP A 36 -11.01 -4.20 9.09
N GLU A 37 -12.16 -3.52 9.02
CA GLU A 37 -12.60 -2.72 7.89
C GLU A 37 -12.39 -1.22 8.15
N PHE A 38 -12.13 -0.47 7.08
CA PHE A 38 -12.00 0.99 7.15
C PHE A 38 -12.45 1.72 5.89
N LYS A 39 -12.85 2.97 6.10
CA LYS A 39 -13.02 4.01 5.10
C LYS A 39 -12.19 5.22 5.53
N LEU A 40 -11.41 5.73 4.60
CA LEU A 40 -10.51 6.85 4.78
C LEU A 40 -10.76 7.87 3.65
N VAL A 41 -10.88 9.15 4.01
CA VAL A 41 -10.80 10.28 3.08
C VAL A 41 -9.57 11.09 3.44
N ALA A 42 -8.67 11.24 2.47
CA ALA A 42 -7.40 11.92 2.66
C ALA A 42 -7.21 13.04 1.64
N GLU A 43 -6.86 14.23 2.10
CA GLU A 43 -6.43 15.34 1.25
C GLU A 43 -4.94 15.18 0.93
N VAL A 44 -4.59 15.25 -0.35
CA VAL A 44 -3.20 15.10 -0.80
C VAL A 44 -2.48 16.44 -0.66
N VAL A 45 -1.42 16.45 0.14
CA VAL A 45 -0.53 17.60 0.32
C VAL A 45 0.65 17.43 -0.62
N GLY A 46 0.48 17.86 -1.86
CA GLY A 46 1.53 17.79 -2.89
C GLY A 46 1.09 17.00 -4.12
N ILE A 47 1.97 16.13 -4.62
CA ILE A 47 1.72 15.33 -5.83
C ILE A 47 1.20 13.96 -5.44
N PHE A 48 -0.01 13.63 -5.90
CA PHE A 48 -0.50 12.27 -5.85
C PHE A 48 0.23 11.41 -6.89
N ASN A 49 1.16 10.57 -6.43
CA ASN A 49 2.13 9.88 -7.28
C ASN A 49 1.77 8.41 -7.58
N TYR A 50 0.49 8.04 -7.49
CA TYR A 50 0.05 6.65 -7.74
C TYR A 50 -0.30 6.36 -9.22
N ASP A 51 -1.24 7.11 -9.81
CA ASP A 51 -1.78 6.84 -11.15
C ASP A 51 -1.85 8.09 -12.06
N SER A 52 -1.10 9.13 -11.72
CA SER A 52 -1.04 10.41 -12.44
C SER A 52 -2.38 11.16 -12.58
N SER A 53 -3.42 10.76 -11.82
CA SER A 53 -4.75 11.39 -11.88
C SER A 53 -4.81 12.82 -11.36
N GLY A 54 -3.82 13.27 -10.58
CA GLY A 54 -3.82 14.61 -9.99
C GLY A 54 -4.88 14.81 -8.90
N CYS A 55 -5.36 13.73 -8.29
CA CYS A 55 -6.34 13.78 -7.20
C CYS A 55 -5.86 14.68 -6.05
N LYS A 56 -6.67 15.69 -5.70
CA LYS A 56 -6.46 16.54 -4.52
C LYS A 56 -6.98 15.90 -3.23
N ALA A 57 -7.94 15.00 -3.36
CA ALA A 57 -8.44 14.17 -2.28
C ALA A 57 -8.69 12.77 -2.81
N ILE A 58 -8.48 11.77 -1.97
CA ILE A 58 -8.69 10.36 -2.30
C ILE A 58 -9.60 9.72 -1.25
N THR A 59 -10.46 8.82 -1.71
CA THR A 59 -11.25 7.94 -0.85
C THR A 59 -10.70 6.52 -0.95
N ILE A 60 -10.39 5.93 0.19
CA ILE A 60 -9.86 4.57 0.29
C ILE A 60 -10.77 3.77 1.20
N THR A 61 -11.27 2.65 0.69
CA THR A 61 -11.97 1.64 1.49
C THR A 61 -11.14 0.37 1.55
N GLY A 62 -11.06 -0.29 2.69
CA GLY A 62 -10.32 -1.53 2.77
C GLY A 62 -10.73 -2.40 3.93
N ASN A 63 -10.24 -3.63 3.90
CA ASN A 63 -10.37 -4.58 4.99
C ASN A 63 -9.11 -5.43 5.08
N TYR A 64 -8.74 -5.90 6.26
CA TYR A 64 -7.69 -6.90 6.41
C TYR A 64 -8.13 -8.24 5.78
N ASP A 65 -7.26 -8.84 4.96
CA ASP A 65 -7.53 -10.11 4.30
C ASP A 65 -6.62 -11.21 4.87
N ALA A 66 -7.07 -11.84 5.97
CA ALA A 66 -6.28 -12.83 6.71
C ALA A 66 -5.77 -13.97 5.81
N GLU A 67 -6.62 -14.49 4.91
CA GLU A 67 -6.25 -15.57 4.00
C GLU A 67 -5.19 -15.14 2.99
N LYS A 68 -5.25 -13.88 2.53
CA LYS A 68 -4.24 -13.32 1.63
C LYS A 68 -2.89 -13.14 2.31
N TRP A 69 -2.90 -12.78 3.59
CA TRP A 69 -1.70 -12.38 4.33
C TRP A 69 -1.09 -13.48 5.20
N LYS A 70 -1.69 -14.67 5.26
CA LYS A 70 -1.18 -15.79 6.05
C LYS A 70 0.29 -16.17 5.81
N SER A 71 0.82 -15.92 4.61
CA SER A 71 2.22 -16.18 4.26
C SER A 71 3.17 -15.00 4.51
N TYR A 72 2.65 -13.84 4.92
CA TYR A 72 3.37 -12.57 5.07
C TYR A 72 3.12 -11.91 6.43
N VAL A 73 2.81 -12.70 7.47
CA VAL A 73 2.39 -12.22 8.80
C VAL A 73 3.34 -11.22 9.46
N ASN A 74 4.64 -11.30 9.15
CA ASN A 74 5.66 -10.38 9.65
C ASN A 74 5.59 -8.98 9.02
N LEU A 75 5.04 -8.88 7.80
CA LEU A 75 4.85 -7.61 7.10
C LEU A 75 3.46 -7.05 7.37
N ILE A 76 2.46 -7.92 7.41
CA ILE A 76 1.09 -7.52 7.67
C ILE A 76 0.33 -8.62 8.44
N SER A 77 -0.07 -8.26 9.66
CA SER A 77 -0.93 -9.04 10.53
C SER A 77 -2.15 -8.20 10.90
N LEU A 78 -3.17 -8.83 11.50
CA LEU A 78 -4.33 -8.10 12.02
C LEU A 78 -3.88 -7.01 13.01
N ASN A 79 -2.96 -7.32 13.91
CA ASN A 79 -2.46 -6.35 14.89
C ASN A 79 -1.78 -5.16 14.21
N ILE A 80 -0.89 -5.41 13.25
CA ILE A 80 -0.22 -4.35 12.48
C ILE A 80 -1.24 -3.48 11.75
N HIS A 81 -2.27 -4.11 11.17
CA HIS A 81 -3.35 -3.40 10.49
C HIS A 81 -4.13 -2.49 11.44
N LEU A 82 -4.54 -3.00 12.61
CA LEU A 82 -5.26 -2.23 13.63
C LEU A 82 -4.41 -1.09 14.19
N GLU A 83 -3.12 -1.31 14.43
CA GLU A 83 -2.18 -0.28 14.87
C GLU A 83 -2.04 0.82 13.80
N SER A 84 -1.97 0.45 12.51
CA SER A 84 -1.97 1.40 11.41
C SER A 84 -3.25 2.23 11.33
N LEU A 85 -4.42 1.63 11.59
CA LEU A 85 -5.68 2.37 11.68
C LEU A 85 -5.63 3.36 12.84
N HIS A 86 -5.16 2.94 14.01
CA HIS A 86 -5.03 3.80 15.16
C HIS A 86 -4.12 5.01 14.90
N ILE A 87 -3.00 4.82 14.19
CA ILE A 87 -2.11 5.92 13.77
C ILE A 87 -2.86 6.92 12.87
N LEU A 88 -3.66 6.44 11.91
CA LEU A 88 -4.45 7.30 11.04
C LEU A 88 -5.55 8.06 11.81
N GLU A 89 -6.20 7.42 12.79
CA GLU A 89 -7.18 8.06 13.68
C GLU A 89 -6.54 9.19 14.49
N GLN A 90 -5.41 8.93 15.16
CA GLN A 90 -4.70 9.93 15.93
C GLN A 90 -4.20 11.08 15.05
N THR A 91 -3.76 10.77 13.84
CA THR A 91 -3.36 11.78 12.84
C THR A 91 -4.56 12.65 12.45
N SER A 92 -5.73 12.05 12.21
CA SER A 92 -6.96 12.78 11.90
C SER A 92 -7.38 13.71 13.04
N GLN A 93 -7.39 13.21 14.28
CA GLN A 93 -7.74 13.99 15.47
C GLN A 93 -6.77 15.16 15.70
N SER A 94 -5.48 14.94 15.48
CA SER A 94 -4.44 15.97 15.65
C SER A 94 -4.29 16.90 14.44
N GLN A 95 -5.02 16.65 13.34
CA GLN A 95 -4.96 17.41 12.08
C GLN A 95 -3.53 17.54 11.52
N ARG A 96 -2.69 16.54 11.79
CA ARG A 96 -1.30 16.49 11.32
C ARG A 96 -1.22 15.91 9.92
N THR A 97 -0.16 16.26 9.21
CA THR A 97 0.20 15.59 7.97
C THR A 97 0.89 14.26 8.28
N ILE A 98 0.53 13.21 7.56
CA ILE A 98 1.22 11.92 7.56
C ILE A 98 1.55 11.52 6.13
N ASN A 99 2.60 10.75 5.93
CA ASN A 99 2.81 10.09 4.66
C ASN A 99 1.87 8.89 4.55
N PHE A 100 1.10 8.86 3.48
CA PHE A 100 0.33 7.71 3.08
C PHE A 100 0.94 7.11 1.82
N GLY A 101 1.15 5.80 1.84
CA GLY A 101 1.85 5.11 0.76
C GLY A 101 1.14 3.87 0.24
N TYR A 102 1.80 3.24 -0.72
CA TYR A 102 1.38 2.00 -1.34
C TYR A 102 2.59 1.12 -1.63
N ILE A 103 2.40 -0.19 -1.55
CA ILE A 103 3.35 -1.18 -2.06
C ILE A 103 2.73 -1.93 -3.23
N GLY A 104 3.48 -2.05 -4.33
CA GLY A 104 3.03 -2.66 -5.57
C GLY A 104 1.79 -1.97 -6.12
N ALA A 105 0.78 -2.75 -6.53
CA ALA A 105 -0.53 -2.23 -6.86
C ALA A 105 -1.40 -2.04 -5.60
N GLY A 106 -0.82 -1.45 -4.55
CA GLY A 106 -1.36 -1.35 -3.18
C GLY A 106 -2.67 -0.59 -3.05
N LEU A 107 -3.06 0.16 -4.09
CA LEU A 107 -4.32 0.89 -4.19
C LEU A 107 -5.07 0.46 -5.46
N LYS A 108 -5.97 -0.52 -5.37
CA LYS A 108 -6.74 -0.87 -6.57
C LYS A 108 -7.75 0.22 -6.87
N LYS A 109 -7.70 0.84 -8.05
CA LYS A 109 -8.65 1.88 -8.47
C LYS A 109 -10.04 1.30 -8.72
N TYR A 110 -11.07 1.94 -8.19
CA TYR A 110 -12.49 1.59 -8.41
C TYR A 110 -13.32 2.77 -8.94
N GLY A 111 -12.78 3.98 -8.93
CA GLY A 111 -13.41 5.17 -9.48
C GLY A 111 -12.42 6.32 -9.60
N GLU A 112 -12.91 7.50 -9.97
CA GLU A 112 -12.12 8.73 -9.94
C GLU A 112 -11.73 9.04 -8.50
N CYS A 113 -10.43 9.01 -8.19
CA CYS A 113 -9.90 9.21 -6.83
C CYS A 113 -10.44 8.25 -5.76
N VAL A 114 -11.01 7.10 -6.16
CA VAL A 114 -11.53 6.07 -5.26
C VAL A 114 -10.74 4.78 -5.40
N TYR A 115 -10.23 4.28 -4.29
CA TYR A 115 -9.31 3.15 -4.23
C TYR A 115 -9.74 2.11 -3.19
N LYS A 116 -9.29 0.87 -3.39
CA LYS A 116 -9.40 -0.20 -2.40
C LYS A 116 -8.06 -0.67 -1.90
N SER A 117 -8.05 -0.99 -0.62
CA SER A 117 -6.95 -1.64 0.10
C SER A 117 -7.38 -3.03 0.59
N LYS A 118 -6.42 -3.93 0.77
CA LYS A 118 -6.61 -5.22 1.44
C LYS A 118 -5.83 -5.32 2.75
N GLY A 119 -5.29 -4.21 3.22
CA GLY A 119 -4.53 -4.19 4.45
C GLY A 119 -3.69 -2.92 4.56
N LEU A 120 -3.32 -2.62 5.79
CA LEU A 120 -2.44 -1.52 6.13
C LEU A 120 -1.29 -2.08 6.94
N PHE A 121 -0.13 -1.47 6.75
CA PHE A 121 0.97 -1.58 7.70
C PHE A 121 1.60 -0.20 7.87
N HIS A 122 2.42 -0.03 8.90
CA HIS A 122 3.09 1.22 9.19
C HIS A 122 4.59 1.01 9.32
N SER A 123 5.34 2.08 9.10
CA SER A 123 6.77 2.17 9.37
C SER A 123 7.09 3.59 9.82
N GLU A 124 8.36 3.87 10.09
CA GLU A 124 8.84 5.23 10.39
C GLU A 124 8.50 6.23 9.27
N GLN A 125 8.30 5.75 8.05
CA GLN A 125 8.00 6.59 6.89
C GLN A 125 6.53 6.96 6.77
N GLY A 126 5.60 6.26 7.45
CA GLY A 126 4.16 6.50 7.35
C GLY A 126 3.31 5.23 7.38
N VAL A 127 2.08 5.35 6.89
CA VAL A 127 1.12 4.23 6.76
C VAL A 127 0.97 3.86 5.29
N PHE A 128 0.96 2.57 4.99
CA PHE A 128 1.02 2.06 3.63
C PHE A 128 -0.12 1.10 3.35
N SER A 129 -0.77 1.29 2.21
CA SER A 129 -1.78 0.40 1.67
C SER A 129 -1.16 -0.74 0.88
N ILE A 130 -1.73 -1.93 1.05
CA ILE A 130 -1.39 -3.10 0.24
C ILE A 130 -2.66 -3.74 -0.31
N TYR A 131 -2.62 -4.18 -1.58
CA TYR A 131 -3.75 -4.82 -2.23
C TYR A 131 -3.33 -6.09 -2.98
N THR A 132 -2.19 -6.11 -3.66
CA THR A 132 -1.67 -7.30 -4.35
C THR A 132 -0.63 -8.03 -3.51
N ARG A 133 -0.22 -9.22 -3.95
CA ARG A 133 0.95 -9.90 -3.36
C ARG A 133 2.19 -8.99 -3.51
N ILE A 134 3.08 -9.09 -2.55
CA ILE A 134 4.40 -8.44 -2.52
C ILE A 134 5.37 -9.25 -3.36
#